data_AF-A0A953H2B0-F1
#
_entry.id   AF-A0A953H2B0-F1
#
_cell.length_a   1.000
_cell.length_b   1.000
_cell.length_c   1.000
_cell.angle_alpha   90.00
_cell.angle_beta   90.00
_cell.angle_gamma   90.00
#
_symmetry.space_group_name_H-M   'P 1'
#
loop_
_entity.id
_entity.type
_entity.pdbx_description
1 polymer ?
#
loop_
_entity_poly.entity_id
_entity_poly.type
_entity_poly.pdbx_seq_one_letter_code
_entity_poly.pdbx_strand_id
1 'polypeptide(L)'
;MELVSSIALAVDCGILGFVIRAFSDSYVREKGKNAATKEDIGDITRVVEDIRAELTMLSSFSNQRRDKQELHLLAFHDVALKLLHERYAVNFADLPLDEGRSLFEFQTKFHENIVTLLREFQRVALFIPKERKLASCAQEMMKTAIASQAVFKKNYGQVKSTAINEALAYSSGDKASYRAAVEKANFANDKYWSEMRSHIEAFRASFEAFATELTAFLEKPHDAHAN
;
A
#
# COMPACT_ATOMS: atom_id res chain seq x y z
N MET A 1 48.07 -53.62 -74.66
CA MET A 1 47.24 -52.41 -74.44
C MET A 1 46.43 -52.47 -73.15
N GLU A 2 46.05 -53.64 -72.64
CA GLU A 2 45.24 -53.74 -71.41
C GLU A 2 45.97 -53.29 -70.12
N LEU A 3 47.25 -53.66 -69.93
CA LEU A 3 48.00 -53.31 -68.71
C LEU A 3 48.19 -51.79 -68.50
N VAL A 4 48.37 -51.04 -69.59
CA VAL A 4 48.56 -49.57 -69.55
C VAL A 4 47.25 -48.86 -69.23
N SER A 5 46.12 -49.38 -69.72
CA SER A 5 44.78 -48.84 -69.43
C SER A 5 44.39 -49.06 -67.97
N SER A 6 44.71 -50.23 -67.39
CA SER A 6 44.43 -50.51 -65.97
C SER A 6 45.26 -49.65 -65.01
N ILE A 7 46.52 -49.37 -65.34
CA ILE A 7 47.39 -48.50 -64.54
C ILE A 7 46.91 -47.04 -64.61
N ALA A 8 46.52 -46.56 -65.80
CA ALA A 8 45.96 -45.22 -65.95
C ALA A 8 44.68 -45.05 -65.11
N LEU A 9 43.78 -46.05 -65.13
CA LEU A 9 42.56 -46.03 -64.33
C LEU A 9 42.84 -46.00 -62.82
N ALA A 10 43.85 -46.75 -62.36
CA ALA A 10 44.25 -46.77 -60.96
C ALA A 10 44.85 -45.42 -60.51
N VAL A 11 45.61 -44.76 -61.38
CA VAL A 11 46.15 -43.41 -61.13
C VAL A 11 45.02 -42.39 -61.10
N ASP A 12 44.08 -42.43 -62.03
CA ASP A 12 42.91 -41.55 -62.06
C ASP A 12 42.03 -41.73 -60.82
N CYS A 13 41.77 -42.97 -60.40
CA CYS A 13 41.06 -43.27 -59.15
C CYS A 13 41.85 -42.79 -57.91
N GLY A 14 43.18 -42.91 -57.92
CA GLY A 14 44.04 -42.42 -56.85
C GLY A 14 44.00 -40.90 -56.70
N ILE A 15 44.06 -40.18 -57.83
CA ILE A 15 43.93 -38.71 -57.89
C ILE A 15 42.53 -38.30 -57.43
N LEU A 16 41.48 -38.96 -57.93
CA LEU A 16 40.10 -38.68 -57.54
C LEU A 16 39.88 -38.91 -56.04
N GLY A 17 40.41 -40.00 -55.48
CA GLY A 17 40.36 -40.29 -54.05
C GLY A 17 41.10 -39.26 -53.21
N PHE A 18 42.23 -38.75 -53.69
CA PHE A 18 43.00 -37.70 -53.00
C PHE A 18 42.26 -36.36 -53.00
N VAL A 19 41.63 -35.99 -54.13
CA VAL A 19 40.81 -34.77 -54.26
C VAL A 19 39.61 -34.84 -53.33
N ILE A 20 38.85 -35.94 -53.34
CA ILE A 20 37.67 -36.11 -52.47
C ILE A 20 38.05 -35.99 -51.00
N ARG A 21 39.17 -36.61 -50.59
CA ARG A 21 39.66 -36.54 -49.20
C ARG A 21 40.09 -35.14 -48.79
N ALA A 22 40.78 -34.41 -49.68
CA ALA A 22 41.22 -33.05 -49.40
C ALA A 22 40.03 -32.07 -49.26
N PHE A 23 38.98 -32.24 -50.07
CA PHE A 23 37.78 -31.39 -49.99
C PHE A 23 36.81 -31.81 -48.87
N SER A 24 36.75 -33.11 -48.50
CA SER A 24 35.86 -33.59 -47.44
C SER A 24 36.27 -33.07 -46.06
N ASP A 25 37.56 -33.01 -45.76
CA ASP A 25 38.06 -32.54 -44.45
C ASP A 25 37.72 -31.07 -44.21
N SER A 26 37.84 -30.23 -45.24
CA SER A 26 37.45 -28.82 -45.17
C SER A 26 35.94 -28.67 -44.94
N TYR A 27 35.13 -29.40 -45.71
CA TYR A 27 33.67 -29.34 -45.63
C TYR A 27 33.12 -29.85 -44.28
N VAL A 28 33.65 -30.96 -43.76
CA VAL A 28 33.25 -31.51 -42.45
C VAL A 28 33.63 -30.55 -41.32
N ARG A 29 34.81 -29.91 -41.41
CA ARG A 29 35.28 -28.93 -40.43
C ARG A 29 34.41 -27.68 -40.40
N GLU A 30 34.02 -27.17 -41.56
CA GLU A 30 33.09 -26.03 -41.67
C GLU A 30 31.69 -26.38 -41.15
N LYS A 31 31.19 -27.56 -41.51
CA LYS A 31 29.88 -28.05 -41.05
C LYS A 31 29.86 -28.29 -39.54
N GLY A 32 30.94 -28.82 -38.96
CA GLY A 32 31.11 -28.99 -37.52
C GLY A 32 31.18 -27.64 -36.78
N LYS A 33 31.89 -26.65 -37.35
CA LYS A 33 31.97 -25.29 -36.80
C LYS A 33 30.59 -24.60 -36.81
N ASN A 34 29.85 -24.75 -37.90
CA ASN A 34 28.48 -24.22 -38.03
C ASN A 34 27.48 -24.94 -37.11
N ALA A 35 27.70 -26.23 -36.81
CA ALA A 35 26.88 -26.97 -35.85
C ALA A 35 27.15 -26.48 -34.41
N ALA A 36 28.42 -26.34 -34.03
CA ALA A 36 28.82 -25.81 -32.73
C ALA A 36 28.31 -24.38 -32.49
N THR A 37 28.43 -23.47 -33.47
CA THR A 37 27.88 -22.11 -33.34
C THR A 37 26.36 -22.08 -33.20
N LYS A 38 25.63 -23.00 -33.84
CA LYS A 38 24.17 -23.10 -33.69
C LYS A 38 23.76 -23.59 -32.32
N GLU A 39 24.51 -24.55 -31.76
CA GLU A 39 24.32 -25.06 -30.41
C GLU A 39 24.56 -23.95 -29.38
N ASP A 40 25.68 -23.22 -29.50
CA ASP A 40 26.01 -22.08 -28.64
C ASP A 40 24.92 -20.99 -28.66
N ILE A 41 24.39 -20.65 -29.85
CA ILE A 41 23.28 -19.70 -29.98
C ILE A 41 22.00 -20.23 -29.31
N GLY A 42 21.73 -21.53 -29.43
CA GLY A 42 20.59 -22.17 -28.78
C GLY A 42 20.69 -22.10 -27.25
N ASP A 43 21.87 -22.35 -26.71
CA ASP A 43 22.12 -22.28 -25.27
C ASP A 43 22.06 -20.84 -24.74
N ILE A 44 22.62 -19.87 -25.46
CA ILE A 44 22.45 -18.44 -25.14
C ILE A 44 20.97 -18.05 -25.15
N THR A 45 20.21 -18.53 -26.14
CA THR A 45 18.78 -18.21 -26.25
C THR A 45 18.00 -18.73 -25.05
N ARG A 46 18.26 -19.97 -24.62
CA ARG A 46 17.64 -20.54 -23.41
C ARG A 46 17.98 -19.74 -22.16
N VAL A 47 19.26 -19.37 -21.98
CA VAL A 47 19.68 -18.55 -20.83
C VAL A 47 18.97 -17.20 -20.83
N VAL A 48 18.81 -16.56 -22.00
CA VAL A 48 18.08 -15.28 -22.11
C VAL A 48 16.59 -15.46 -21.79
N GLU A 49 15.97 -16.56 -22.23
CA GLU A 49 14.57 -16.89 -21.92
C GLU A 49 14.38 -17.14 -20.41
N ASP A 50 15.29 -17.88 -19.77
CA ASP A 50 15.25 -18.15 -18.33
C ASP A 50 15.40 -16.87 -17.51
N ILE A 51 16.37 -16.01 -17.85
CA ILE A 51 16.55 -14.69 -17.22
C ILE A 51 15.29 -13.83 -17.41
N ARG A 52 14.70 -13.85 -18.61
CA ARG A 52 13.46 -13.09 -18.89
C ARG A 52 12.29 -13.61 -18.07
N ALA A 53 12.16 -14.93 -17.92
CA ALA A 53 11.13 -15.56 -17.10
C ALA A 53 11.31 -15.19 -15.62
N GLU A 54 12.54 -15.23 -15.10
CA GLU A 54 12.86 -14.84 -13.74
C GLU A 54 12.57 -13.35 -13.48
N LEU A 55 12.98 -12.46 -14.40
CA LEU A 55 12.66 -11.03 -14.32
C LEU A 55 11.16 -10.76 -14.38
N THR A 56 10.42 -11.51 -15.19
CA THR A 56 8.95 -11.39 -15.27
C THR A 56 8.31 -11.85 -13.95
N MET A 57 8.80 -12.93 -13.35
CA MET A 57 8.32 -13.40 -12.06
C MET A 57 8.63 -12.38 -10.94
N LEU A 58 9.85 -11.87 -10.89
CA LEU A 58 10.28 -10.90 -9.88
C LEU A 58 9.49 -9.58 -9.99
N SER A 59 9.31 -9.06 -11.21
CA SER A 59 8.50 -7.87 -11.45
C SER A 59 7.03 -8.09 -11.06
N SER A 60 6.45 -9.26 -11.37
CA SER A 60 5.08 -9.59 -10.95
C SER A 60 4.92 -9.61 -9.43
N PHE A 61 5.91 -10.13 -8.69
CA PHE A 61 5.90 -10.16 -7.23
C PHE A 61 6.07 -8.77 -6.63
N SER A 62 6.99 -7.96 -7.17
CA SER A 62 7.18 -6.57 -6.75
C SER A 62 5.90 -5.75 -6.95
N ASN A 63 5.29 -5.88 -8.14
CA ASN A 63 4.03 -5.22 -8.46
C ASN A 63 2.90 -5.64 -7.51
N GLN A 64 2.73 -6.93 -7.26
CA GLN A 64 1.70 -7.41 -6.34
C GLN A 64 1.94 -6.91 -4.90
N ARG A 65 3.19 -6.82 -4.45
CA ARG A 65 3.52 -6.25 -3.14
C ARG A 65 3.19 -4.77 -3.10
N ARG A 66 3.50 -4.04 -4.17
CA ARG A 66 3.23 -2.61 -4.32
C ARG A 66 1.72 -2.32 -4.34
N ASP A 67 0.93 -3.09 -5.08
CA ASP A 67 -0.54 -2.99 -5.10
C ASP A 67 -1.12 -3.12 -3.68
N LYS A 68 -0.62 -4.08 -2.90
CA LYS A 68 -1.05 -4.28 -1.50
C LYS A 68 -0.66 -3.11 -0.61
N GLN A 69 0.52 -2.52 -0.82
CA GLN A 69 0.93 -1.33 -0.08
C GLN A 69 -0.02 -0.16 -0.38
N GLU A 70 -0.30 0.10 -1.65
CA GLU A 70 -1.21 1.18 -2.07
C GLU A 70 -2.62 0.99 -1.50
N LEU A 71 -3.17 -0.21 -1.65
CA LEU A 71 -4.49 -0.56 -1.12
C LEU A 71 -4.61 -0.24 0.37
N HIS A 72 -3.65 -0.69 1.18
CA HIS A 72 -3.71 -0.50 2.63
C HIS A 72 -3.42 0.94 3.06
N LEU A 73 -2.61 1.67 2.30
CA LEU A 73 -2.36 3.08 2.55
C LEU A 73 -3.58 3.95 2.28
N LEU A 74 -4.25 3.71 1.15
CA LEU A 74 -5.48 4.41 0.79
C LEU A 74 -6.60 4.07 1.78
N ALA A 75 -6.74 2.80 2.17
CA ALA A 75 -7.70 2.40 3.20
C ALA A 75 -7.43 3.10 4.55
N PHE A 76 -6.16 3.19 4.96
CA PHE A 76 -5.78 3.90 6.19
C PHE A 76 -6.06 5.40 6.08
N HIS A 77 -5.70 6.03 4.95
CA HIS A 77 -6.00 7.42 4.64
C HIS A 77 -7.50 7.72 4.80
N ASP A 78 -8.36 6.91 4.18
CA ASP A 78 -9.81 7.16 4.16
C ASP A 78 -10.42 7.08 5.55
N VAL A 79 -9.98 6.12 6.37
CA VAL A 79 -10.44 5.99 7.75
C VAL A 79 -9.96 7.17 8.60
N ALA A 80 -8.73 7.62 8.40
CA ALA A 80 -8.20 8.79 9.10
C ALA A 80 -8.94 10.08 8.72
N LEU A 81 -9.24 10.26 7.44
CA LEU A 81 -10.01 11.40 6.93
C LEU A 81 -11.40 11.44 7.57
N LYS A 82 -12.09 10.28 7.63
CA LYS A 82 -13.39 10.15 8.29
C LYS A 82 -13.31 10.53 9.78
N LEU A 83 -12.29 10.07 10.49
CA LEU A 83 -12.11 10.43 11.90
C LEU A 83 -11.92 11.96 12.07
N LEU A 84 -11.12 12.58 11.22
CA LEU A 84 -10.84 14.01 11.29
C LEU A 84 -12.10 14.86 11.02
N HIS A 85 -12.82 14.56 9.95
CA HIS A 85 -13.95 15.40 9.50
C HIS A 85 -15.29 15.02 10.10
N GLU A 86 -15.53 13.74 10.39
CA GLU A 86 -16.83 13.30 10.91
C GLU A 86 -16.86 13.17 12.45
N ARG A 87 -15.70 13.18 13.12
CA ARG A 87 -15.65 13.03 14.58
C ARG A 87 -14.95 14.18 15.28
N TYR A 88 -13.76 14.58 14.82
CA TYR A 88 -13.03 15.67 15.45
C TYR A 88 -13.54 17.07 15.09
N ALA A 89 -14.29 17.21 13.99
CA ALA A 89 -14.88 18.48 13.59
C ALA A 89 -16.34 18.66 14.04
N VAL A 90 -16.90 17.71 14.79
CA VAL A 90 -18.29 17.81 15.27
C VAL A 90 -18.41 18.85 16.35
N ASN A 91 -19.49 19.63 16.30
CA ASN A 91 -19.92 20.48 17.39
C ASN A 91 -21.18 19.88 18.01
N PHE A 92 -21.15 19.57 19.31
CA PHE A 92 -22.28 18.92 19.99
C PHE A 92 -23.50 19.82 20.11
N ALA A 93 -23.35 21.15 20.01
CA ALA A 93 -24.48 22.08 20.00
C ALA A 93 -25.31 22.00 18.71
N ASP A 94 -24.74 21.46 17.62
CA ASP A 94 -25.44 21.31 16.35
C ASP A 94 -26.22 19.99 16.26
N LEU A 95 -26.11 19.13 17.28
CA LEU A 95 -26.84 17.86 17.33
C LEU A 95 -28.31 18.09 17.72
N PRO A 96 -29.24 17.30 17.16
CA PRO A 96 -30.66 17.44 17.48
C PRO A 96 -30.93 17.07 18.95
N LEU A 97 -31.94 17.71 19.54
CA LEU A 97 -32.46 17.38 20.86
C LEU A 97 -33.34 16.10 20.77
N ASP A 98 -32.68 14.94 20.67
CA ASP A 98 -33.32 13.66 20.36
C ASP A 98 -33.19 12.62 21.50
N GLU A 99 -33.21 13.11 22.75
CA GLU A 99 -33.00 12.30 23.97
C GLU A 99 -31.65 11.55 23.97
N GLY A 100 -30.68 12.04 23.19
CA GLY A 100 -29.32 11.51 23.13
C GLY A 100 -29.14 10.34 22.17
N ARG A 101 -30.07 10.10 21.24
CA ARG A 101 -29.91 9.08 20.18
C ARG A 101 -28.72 9.42 19.29
N SER A 102 -28.61 10.67 18.82
CA SER A 102 -27.49 11.14 18.00
C SER A 102 -26.16 11.06 18.74
N LEU A 103 -26.17 11.32 20.05
CA LEU A 103 -24.98 11.19 20.92
C LEU A 103 -24.57 9.72 21.11
N PHE A 104 -25.53 8.81 21.24
CA PHE A 104 -25.25 7.39 21.30
C PHE A 104 -24.68 6.85 19.98
N GLU A 105 -25.24 7.30 18.85
CA GLU A 105 -24.70 6.97 17.53
C GLU A 105 -23.27 7.51 17.36
N PHE A 106 -23.04 8.77 17.72
CA PHE A 106 -21.70 9.36 17.72
C PHE A 106 -20.71 8.55 18.55
N GLN A 107 -21.09 8.15 19.76
CA GLN A 107 -20.27 7.31 20.63
C GLN A 107 -19.86 5.99 19.97
N THR A 108 -20.84 5.31 19.36
CA THR A 108 -20.64 4.02 18.70
C THR A 108 -19.70 4.19 17.50
N LYS A 109 -20.00 5.17 16.64
CA LYS A 109 -19.21 5.46 15.44
C LYS A 109 -17.80 5.93 15.77
N PHE A 110 -17.61 6.74 16.81
CA PHE A 110 -16.29 7.14 17.28
C PHE A 110 -15.44 5.92 17.63
N HIS A 111 -16.00 4.97 18.40
CA HIS A 111 -15.29 3.74 18.74
C HIS A 111 -14.98 2.88 17.51
N GLU A 112 -15.96 2.68 16.62
CA GLU A 112 -15.79 1.95 15.36
C GLU A 112 -14.69 2.55 14.48
N ASN A 113 -14.63 3.88 14.35
CA ASN A 113 -13.61 4.56 13.57
C ASN A 113 -12.21 4.34 14.17
N ILE A 114 -12.06 4.42 15.49
CA ILE A 114 -10.78 4.12 16.15
C ILE A 114 -10.37 2.67 15.87
N VAL A 115 -11.24 1.68 16.12
CA VAL A 115 -10.93 0.25 15.89
C VAL A 115 -10.56 -0.02 14.42
N THR A 116 -11.25 0.62 13.49
CA THR A 116 -10.97 0.48 12.06
C THR A 116 -9.60 1.11 11.72
N LEU A 117 -9.28 2.27 12.29
CA LEU A 117 -7.97 2.90 12.11
C LEU A 117 -6.83 2.01 12.61
N LEU A 118 -7.01 1.38 13.79
CA LEU A 118 -6.07 0.37 14.31
C LEU A 118 -5.85 -0.76 13.32
N ARG A 119 -6.93 -1.31 12.77
CA ARG A 119 -6.89 -2.44 11.85
C ARG A 119 -6.13 -2.10 10.58
N GLU A 120 -6.42 -0.94 9.98
CA GLU A 120 -5.72 -0.52 8.76
C GLU A 120 -4.26 -0.15 9.05
N PHE A 121 -3.96 0.45 10.21
CA PHE A 121 -2.58 0.68 10.63
C PHE A 121 -1.78 -0.63 10.73
N GLN A 122 -2.35 -1.69 11.32
CA GLN A 122 -1.68 -2.99 11.40
C GLN A 122 -1.36 -3.54 10.00
N ARG A 123 -2.26 -3.35 9.03
CA ARG A 123 -2.00 -3.74 7.63
C ARG A 123 -0.88 -2.91 7.02
N VAL A 124 -0.90 -1.59 7.20
CA VAL A 124 0.21 -0.71 6.76
C VAL A 124 1.54 -1.16 7.35
N ALA A 125 1.58 -1.47 8.65
CA ALA A 125 2.79 -1.92 9.34
C ALA A 125 3.34 -3.27 8.85
N LEU A 126 2.51 -4.14 8.27
CA LEU A 126 2.94 -5.41 7.68
C LEU A 126 3.65 -5.23 6.34
N PHE A 127 3.22 -4.26 5.54
CA PHE A 127 3.72 -4.09 4.18
C PHE A 127 4.76 -2.99 4.04
N ILE A 128 4.82 -2.05 4.99
CA ILE A 128 5.66 -0.86 4.92
C ILE A 128 6.67 -0.86 6.08
N PRO A 129 7.98 -0.82 5.76
CA PRO A 129 9.03 -0.74 6.78
C PRO A 129 8.85 0.49 7.69
N LYS A 130 9.16 0.32 8.98
CA LYS A 130 8.98 1.37 10.01
C LYS A 130 9.87 2.58 9.79
N GLU A 131 10.98 2.41 9.08
CA GLU A 131 11.99 3.42 8.79
C GLU A 131 11.51 4.41 7.74
N ARG A 132 10.42 4.09 7.01
CA ARG A 132 9.81 5.03 6.07
C ARG A 132 9.01 6.07 6.83
N LYS A 133 9.19 7.35 6.47
CA LYS A 133 8.43 8.49 7.03
C LYS A 133 6.93 8.23 7.05
N LEU A 134 6.40 7.69 5.94
CA LEU A 134 5.01 7.28 5.81
C LEU A 134 4.49 6.39 6.96
N ALA A 135 5.26 5.37 7.37
CA ALA A 135 4.89 4.49 8.47
C ALA A 135 4.98 5.21 9.83
N SER A 136 5.96 6.10 10.00
CA SER A 136 6.08 6.92 11.21
C SER A 136 4.90 7.89 11.37
N CYS A 137 4.45 8.55 10.29
CA CYS A 137 3.28 9.43 10.32
C CYS A 137 2.01 8.64 10.68
N ALA A 138 1.79 7.48 10.06
CA ALA A 138 0.67 6.59 10.38
C ALA A 138 0.69 6.14 11.85
N GLN A 139 1.88 5.87 12.40
CA GLN A 139 2.05 5.50 13.80
C GLN A 139 1.69 6.65 14.75
N GLU A 140 2.10 7.88 14.45
CA GLU A 140 1.77 9.04 15.29
C GLU A 140 0.26 9.38 15.23
N MET A 141 -0.38 9.25 14.07
CA MET A 141 -1.84 9.31 13.95
C MET A 141 -2.53 8.26 14.83
N MET A 142 -2.00 7.03 14.82
CA MET A 142 -2.53 5.93 15.60
C MET A 142 -2.41 6.21 17.12
N LYS A 143 -1.24 6.65 17.59
CA LYS A 143 -1.03 7.03 19.00
C LYS A 143 -1.95 8.16 19.45
N THR A 144 -2.05 9.22 18.66
CA THR A 144 -2.91 10.38 18.97
C THR A 144 -4.38 10.01 18.98
N ALA A 145 -4.83 9.10 18.10
CA ALA A 145 -6.19 8.55 18.11
C ALA A 145 -6.49 7.70 19.36
N ILE A 146 -5.54 6.91 19.87
CA ILE A 146 -5.73 6.21 21.15
C ILE A 146 -5.84 7.21 22.30
N ALA A 147 -4.97 8.22 22.31
CA ALA A 147 -4.98 9.24 23.36
C ALA A 147 -6.32 10.01 23.37
N SER A 148 -6.84 10.38 22.20
CA SER A 148 -8.15 11.01 22.07
C SER A 148 -9.28 10.10 22.55
N GLN A 149 -9.19 8.77 22.32
CA GLN A 149 -10.14 7.80 22.86
C GLN A 149 -10.14 7.76 24.39
N ALA A 150 -8.99 7.95 25.04
CA ALA A 150 -8.92 8.03 26.50
C ALA A 150 -9.65 9.27 27.03
N VAL A 151 -9.44 10.43 26.41
CA VAL A 151 -10.16 11.68 26.73
C VAL A 151 -11.67 11.51 26.50
N PHE A 152 -12.04 10.86 25.39
CA PHE A 152 -13.43 10.54 25.09
C PHE A 152 -14.07 9.68 26.19
N LYS A 153 -13.44 8.56 26.59
CA LYS A 153 -13.97 7.69 27.64
C LYS A 153 -14.12 8.40 28.99
N LYS A 154 -13.18 9.31 29.31
CA LYS A 154 -13.17 10.07 30.57
C LYS A 154 -14.33 11.07 30.66
N ASN A 155 -14.63 11.78 29.58
CA ASN A 155 -15.48 12.97 29.62
C ASN A 155 -16.85 12.80 28.94
N TYR A 156 -16.97 11.89 27.95
CA TYR A 156 -18.17 11.84 27.09
C TYR A 156 -19.45 11.42 27.83
N GLY A 157 -19.33 10.66 28.92
CA GLY A 157 -20.48 10.35 29.77
C GLY A 157 -21.14 11.62 30.34
N GLN A 158 -20.31 12.59 30.74
CA GLN A 158 -20.79 13.88 31.25
C GLN A 158 -21.46 14.70 30.14
N VAL A 159 -20.78 14.87 28.99
CA VAL A 159 -21.33 15.54 27.79
C VAL A 159 -22.72 15.00 27.43
N LYS A 160 -22.84 13.68 27.35
CA LYS A 160 -24.10 13.03 27.00
C LYS A 160 -25.19 13.31 28.03
N SER A 161 -24.87 13.16 29.32
CA SER A 161 -25.85 13.39 30.39
C SER A 161 -26.34 14.83 30.46
N THR A 162 -25.45 15.82 30.25
CA THR A 162 -25.82 17.23 30.32
C THR A 162 -26.65 17.66 29.12
N ALA A 163 -26.35 17.14 27.91
CA ALA A 163 -27.15 17.39 26.72
C ALA A 163 -28.57 16.79 26.81
N ILE A 164 -28.71 15.58 27.38
CA ILE A 164 -30.02 14.98 27.63
C ILE A 164 -30.81 15.83 28.64
N ASN A 165 -30.16 16.28 29.72
CA ASN A 165 -30.81 17.14 30.71
C ASN A 165 -31.24 18.49 30.12
N GLU A 166 -30.45 19.06 29.21
CA GLU A 166 -30.81 20.27 28.46
C GLU A 166 -32.05 20.04 27.61
N ALA A 167 -32.12 18.93 26.87
CA ALA A 167 -33.29 18.57 26.08
C ALA A 167 -34.55 18.42 26.95
N LEU A 168 -34.44 17.72 28.09
CA LEU A 168 -35.55 17.56 29.04
C LEU A 168 -36.00 18.91 29.64
N ALA A 169 -35.05 19.78 30.01
CA ALA A 169 -35.35 21.10 30.55
C ALA A 169 -36.00 22.00 29.49
N TYR A 170 -35.58 21.91 28.23
CA TYR A 170 -36.22 22.59 27.10
C TYR A 170 -37.68 22.17 26.95
N SER A 171 -37.96 20.87 26.99
CA SER A 171 -39.32 20.32 26.92
C SER A 171 -40.22 20.70 28.10
N SER A 172 -39.65 20.97 29.28
CA SER A 172 -40.40 21.38 30.47
C SER A 172 -41.03 22.78 30.39
N GLY A 173 -40.50 23.65 29.51
CA GLY A 173 -40.94 25.04 29.37
C GLY A 173 -40.45 26.00 30.47
N ASP A 174 -39.77 25.51 31.52
CA ASP A 174 -39.17 26.35 32.55
C ASP A 174 -37.86 26.99 32.06
N LYS A 175 -37.92 28.30 31.81
CA LYS A 175 -36.77 29.09 31.34
C LYS A 175 -35.60 29.10 32.33
N ALA A 176 -35.86 29.03 33.65
CA ALA A 176 -34.80 29.04 34.64
C ALA A 176 -34.05 27.70 34.65
N SER A 177 -34.79 26.59 34.67
CA SER A 177 -34.22 25.24 34.57
C SER A 177 -33.50 25.02 33.24
N TYR A 178 -34.05 25.51 32.12
CA TYR A 178 -33.39 25.42 30.82
C TYR A 178 -32.05 26.16 30.80
N ARG A 179 -32.00 27.42 31.26
CA ARG A 179 -30.73 28.19 31.35
C ARG A 179 -29.69 27.48 32.19
N ALA A 180 -30.08 26.95 33.36
CA ALA A 180 -29.16 26.21 34.22
C ALA A 180 -28.64 24.90 33.57
N ALA A 181 -29.44 24.25 32.72
CA ALA A 181 -29.03 23.06 31.99
C ALA A 181 -28.06 23.40 30.86
N VAL A 182 -28.31 24.48 30.10
CA VAL A 182 -27.41 25.00 29.05
C VAL A 182 -26.02 25.31 29.61
N GLU A 183 -25.93 26.01 30.74
CA GLU A 183 -24.64 26.34 31.38
C GLU A 183 -23.84 25.07 31.73
N LYS A 184 -24.52 24.03 32.23
CA LYS A 184 -23.88 22.74 32.55
C LYS A 184 -23.42 22.00 31.30
N ALA A 185 -24.22 22.04 30.22
CA ALA A 185 -23.87 21.43 28.95
C ALA A 185 -22.67 22.12 28.30
N ASN A 186 -22.66 23.46 28.27
CA ASN A 186 -21.53 24.26 27.78
C ASN A 186 -20.25 23.94 28.55
N PHE A 187 -20.31 23.93 29.89
CA PHE A 187 -19.15 23.57 30.71
C PHE A 187 -18.60 22.17 30.40
N ALA A 188 -19.48 21.17 30.24
CA ALA A 188 -19.07 19.81 29.89
C ALA A 188 -18.45 19.75 28.49
N ASN A 189 -19.03 20.45 27.52
CA ASN A 189 -18.53 20.53 26.14
C ASN A 189 -17.17 21.22 26.08
N ASP A 190 -17.01 22.37 26.72
CA ASP A 190 -15.76 23.14 26.75
C ASP A 190 -14.63 22.35 27.41
N LYS A 191 -14.93 21.66 28.50
CA LYS A 191 -13.97 20.77 29.16
C LYS A 191 -13.54 19.62 28.24
N TYR A 192 -14.50 18.97 27.58
CA TYR A 192 -14.18 17.89 26.64
C TYR A 192 -13.31 18.39 25.48
N TRP A 193 -13.69 19.49 24.84
CA TRP A 193 -12.97 20.01 23.66
C TRP A 193 -11.62 20.62 24.00
N SER A 194 -11.46 21.23 25.18
CA SER A 194 -10.16 21.71 25.64
C SER A 194 -9.17 20.57 25.88
N GLU A 195 -9.61 19.44 26.46
CA GLU A 195 -8.78 18.25 26.60
C GLU A 195 -8.52 17.54 25.25
N MET A 196 -9.48 17.56 24.32
CA MET A 196 -9.31 16.94 22.98
C MET A 196 -8.40 17.74 22.04
N ARG A 197 -8.33 19.07 22.18
CA ARG A 197 -7.71 19.98 21.21
C ARG A 197 -6.30 19.55 20.81
N SER A 198 -5.43 19.33 21.80
CA SER A 198 -4.03 18.96 21.54
C SER A 198 -3.90 17.65 20.75
N HIS A 199 -4.78 16.67 21.02
CA HIS A 199 -4.79 15.40 20.30
C HIS A 199 -5.30 15.56 18.87
N ILE A 200 -6.30 16.40 18.64
CA ILE A 200 -6.85 16.70 17.31
C ILE A 200 -5.81 17.42 16.45
N GLU A 201 -5.14 18.42 17.01
CA GLU A 201 -4.09 19.17 16.32
C GLU A 201 -2.89 18.27 15.96
N ALA A 202 -2.44 17.43 16.90
CA ALA A 202 -1.37 16.47 16.64
C ALA A 202 -1.76 15.42 15.59
N PHE A 203 -3.01 14.93 15.65
CA PHE A 203 -3.54 14.01 14.64
C PHE A 203 -3.60 14.66 13.26
N ARG A 204 -4.10 15.90 13.16
CA ARG A 204 -4.18 16.65 11.91
C ARG A 204 -2.81 16.88 11.29
N ALA A 205 -1.84 17.35 12.09
CA ALA A 205 -0.48 17.56 11.61
C ALA A 205 0.15 16.26 11.08
N SER A 206 -0.08 15.15 11.78
CA SER A 206 0.41 13.83 11.35
C SER A 206 -0.30 13.33 10.09
N PHE A 207 -1.60 13.62 9.94
CA PHE A 207 -2.38 13.30 8.75
C PHE A 207 -1.92 14.08 7.51
N GLU A 208 -1.67 15.38 7.64
CA GLU A 208 -1.15 16.22 6.54
C GLU A 208 0.24 15.75 6.07
N ALA A 209 1.12 15.42 7.02
CA ALA A 209 2.42 14.84 6.72
C ALA A 209 2.27 13.47 6.04
N PHE A 210 1.36 12.62 6.53
CA PHE A 210 1.07 11.32 5.92
C PHE A 210 0.54 11.47 4.48
N ALA A 211 -0.40 12.38 4.23
CA ALA A 211 -0.97 12.62 2.91
C ALA A 211 0.11 13.10 1.93
N THR A 212 1.01 13.98 2.37
CA THR A 212 2.15 14.44 1.57
C THR A 212 3.08 13.29 1.16
N GLU A 213 3.45 12.45 2.13
CA GLU A 213 4.31 11.28 1.88
C GLU A 213 3.58 10.21 1.06
N LEU A 214 2.26 10.08 1.20
CA LEU A 214 1.45 9.16 0.42
C LEU A 214 1.40 9.57 -1.05
N THR A 215 1.16 10.84 -1.35
CA THR A 215 1.23 11.35 -2.72
C THR A 215 2.60 11.08 -3.34
N ALA A 216 3.69 11.41 -2.62
CA ALA A 216 5.04 11.12 -3.08
C ALA A 216 5.33 9.61 -3.24
N PHE A 217 4.68 8.76 -2.46
CA PHE A 217 4.75 7.31 -2.62
C PHE A 217 4.04 6.87 -3.90
N LEU A 218 2.84 7.38 -4.17
CA LEU A 218 1.99 7.03 -5.33
C LEU A 218 2.51 7.58 -6.66
N GLU A 219 3.19 8.73 -6.66
CA GLU A 219 3.82 9.31 -7.86
C GLU A 219 4.98 8.47 -8.40
N LYS A 220 5.60 7.64 -7.55
CA LYS A 220 6.67 6.73 -8.00
C LYS A 220 6.06 5.62 -8.85
N PRO A 221 6.48 5.46 -10.11
CA PRO A 221 5.97 4.40 -10.96
C PRO A 221 6.27 3.04 -10.33
N HIS A 222 5.35 2.08 -10.52
CA HIS A 222 5.58 0.65 -10.31
C HIS A 222 6.85 0.25 -11.04
N ASP A 223 7.95 0.05 -10.33
CA ASP A 223 9.30 -0.29 -10.83
C ASP A 223 9.43 -0.15 -12.36
N ALA A 224 9.36 1.08 -12.86
CA ALA A 224 9.73 1.37 -14.23
C ALA A 224 11.26 1.44 -14.23
N HIS A 225 11.88 0.26 -14.21
CA HIS A 225 13.31 0.02 -14.34
C HIS A 225 14.20 0.99 -13.53
N ALA A 226 14.69 0.52 -12.38
CA ALA A 226 16.01 0.91 -11.95
C ALA A 226 17.00 0.51 -13.07
N ASN A 227 17.43 1.50 -13.85
CA ASN A 227 18.68 1.56 -14.61
C ASN A 227 19.10 3.02 -14.70
#